data_AF-A0A524FBR6-F1
#
_entry.id   AF-A0A524FBR6-F1
#
_cell.length_a   1.000
_cell.length_b   1.000
_cell.length_c   1.000
_cell.angle_alpha   90.00
_cell.angle_beta   90.00
_cell.angle_gamma   90.00
#
_symmetry.space_group_name_H-M   'P 1'
#
loop_
_entity.id
_entity.type
_entity.pdbx_description
1 polymer ?
#
loop_
_entity_poly.entity_id
_entity_poly.type
_entity_poly.pdbx_seq_one_letter_code
_entity_poly.pdbx_strand_id
1 'polypeptide(L)' 'MVDEDLINKLKEMREKGTSKPSDALLMYEFVKQVAAEDEDLKEELEDIDEMVVQIVVTDQDYKYYLTLGEGKFDYAE' A
#
# COMPACT_ATOMS: atom_id res chain seq x y z
N MET A 1 -13.73 6.21 -5.32
CA MET A 1 -12.88 7.34 -5.70
C MET A 1 -11.73 7.39 -4.71
N VAL A 2 -10.48 7.41 -5.20
CA VAL A 2 -9.28 7.59 -4.37
C VAL A 2 -9.33 8.92 -3.62
N ASP A 3 -8.93 8.90 -2.35
CA ASP A 3 -8.93 10.04 -1.43
C ASP A 3 -7.94 11.15 -1.88
N GLU A 4 -8.46 12.36 -2.12
CA GLU A 4 -7.66 13.52 -2.52
C GLU A 4 -6.67 13.97 -1.44
N ASP A 5 -7.03 13.86 -0.16
CA ASP A 5 -6.14 14.21 0.96
C ASP A 5 -4.96 13.24 1.04
N LEU A 6 -5.20 11.96 0.74
CA LEU A 6 -4.15 10.95 0.64
C LEU A 6 -3.20 11.25 -0.52
N ILE A 7 -3.75 11.56 -1.70
CA ILE A 7 -2.95 11.95 -2.87
C ILE A 7 -2.08 13.17 -2.56
N ASN A 8 -2.62 14.18 -1.88
CA ASN A 8 -1.87 15.37 -1.51
C ASN A 8 -0.74 15.05 -0.53
N LYS A 9 -0.99 14.23 0.50
CA LYS A 9 0.06 13.76 1.42
C LYS A 9 1.17 13.01 0.70
N LEU A 10 0.84 12.12 -0.24
CA LEU A 10 1.83 11.38 -1.03
C LEU A 10 2.67 12.29 -1.92
N LYS A 11 2.08 13.34 -2.52
CA LYS A 11 2.83 14.36 -3.27
C LYS A 11 3.80 15.11 -2.38
N GLU A 12 3.36 15.54 -1.19
CA GLU A 12 4.25 16.21 -0.24
C GLU A 12 5.42 15.31 0.21
N MET A 13 5.14 14.04 0.50
CA MET A 13 6.17 13.06 0.86
C MET A 13 7.16 12.82 -0.29
N ARG A 14 6.70 12.85 -1.54
CA ARG A 14 7.59 12.73 -2.71
C ARG A 14 8.58 13.90 -2.81
N GLU A 15 8.17 15.10 -2.40
CA GLU A 15 9.02 16.30 -2.43
C GLU A 15 9.95 16.38 -1.21
N LYS A 16 9.44 16.07 -0.02
CA LYS A 16 10.12 16.29 1.26
C LYS A 16 10.81 15.04 1.82
N GLY A 17 10.52 13.87 1.25
CA GLY A 17 10.89 12.57 1.81
C GLY A 17 9.90 12.08 2.88
N THR A 18 10.09 10.84 3.31
CA THR A 18 9.32 10.22 4.40
C THR A 18 9.92 10.60 5.76
N SER A 19 9.07 10.71 6.79
CA SER A 19 9.49 11.08 8.15
C SER A 19 9.71 9.87 9.07
N LYS A 20 8.93 8.80 8.89
CA LYS A 20 8.97 7.58 9.69
C LYS A 20 8.63 6.35 8.84
N PRO A 21 9.04 5.13 9.23
CA PRO A 21 8.77 3.91 8.47
C PRO A 21 7.28 3.66 8.20
N SER A 22 6.42 3.99 9.15
CA SER A 22 4.96 3.85 8.99
C SER A 22 4.38 4.73 7.89
N ASP A 23 5.11 5.74 7.41
CA ASP A 23 4.65 6.57 6.29
C ASP A 23 4.51 5.73 5.00
N ALA A 24 5.23 4.59 4.90
CA ALA A 24 5.04 3.62 3.82
C ALA A 24 3.60 3.10 3.73
N LEU A 25 2.87 3.02 4.86
CA LEU A 25 1.49 2.55 4.89
C LEU A 25 0.53 3.48 4.10
N LEU A 26 0.85 4.77 3.99
CA LEU A 26 0.05 5.70 3.18
C LEU A 26 0.11 5.36 1.69
N MET A 27 1.25 4.84 1.21
CA MET A 27 1.34 4.35 -0.17
C MET A 27 0.45 3.12 -0.37
N TYR A 28 0.43 2.22 0.62
CA TYR A 28 -0.38 1.00 0.55
C TYR A 28 -1.87 1.25 0.72
N GLU A 29 -2.27 2.27 1.47
CA GLU A 29 -3.65 2.77 1.48
C GLU A 29 -4.06 3.28 0.10
N PHE A 30 -3.17 4.01 -0.58
CA PHE A 30 -3.44 4.46 -1.94
C PHE A 30 -3.58 3.27 -2.90
N VAL A 31 -2.67 2.29 -2.84
CA VAL A 31 -2.76 1.07 -3.65
C VAL A 31 -4.04 0.29 -3.37
N LYS A 32 -4.47 0.18 -2.10
CA LYS A 32 -5.73 -0.46 -1.71
C LYS A 32 -6.93 0.24 -2.34
N GLN A 33 -6.97 1.57 -2.32
CA GLN A 33 -8.04 2.34 -2.94
C GLN A 33 -8.04 2.20 -4.47
N VAL A 34 -6.86 2.20 -5.10
CA VAL A 34 -6.73 1.97 -6.55
C VAL A 34 -7.18 0.56 -6.92
N ALA A 35 -6.76 -0.47 -6.19
CA ALA A 35 -7.14 -1.87 -6.44
C ALA A 35 -8.66 -2.12 -6.32
N ALA A 36 -9.38 -1.27 -5.58
CA ALA A 36 -10.83 -1.36 -5.48
C ALA A 36 -11.57 -0.71 -6.68
N GLU A 37 -10.88 0.10 -7.48
CA GLU A 37 -11.47 0.94 -8.53
C GLU A 37 -10.93 0.65 -9.93
N ASP A 38 -9.68 0.21 -10.03
CA ASP A 38 -8.99 -0.11 -11.27
C ASP A 38 -9.26 -1.57 -11.62
N GLU A 39 -10.11 -1.77 -12.64
CA GLU A 39 -10.53 -3.12 -13.07
C GLU A 39 -9.34 -3.96 -13.54
N ASP A 40 -8.38 -3.36 -14.25
CA ASP A 40 -7.18 -4.05 -14.73
C ASP A 40 -6.33 -4.56 -13.56
N LEU A 41 -6.07 -3.71 -12.55
CA LEU A 41 -5.33 -4.12 -11.35
C LEU A 41 -6.07 -5.19 -10.55
N LYS A 42 -7.41 -5.09 -10.48
CA LYS A 42 -8.20 -6.09 -9.78
C LYS A 42 -8.14 -7.45 -10.48
N GLU A 43 -8.23 -7.50 -11.81
CA GLU A 43 -8.07 -8.72 -12.58
C GLU A 43 -6.69 -9.36 -12.34
N GLU A 44 -5.62 -8.57 -12.36
CA GLU A 44 -4.26 -9.04 -12.05
C GLU A 44 -4.15 -9.61 -10.62
N LEU A 45 -4.87 -9.04 -9.65
CA LEU A 45 -4.93 -9.55 -8.28
C LEU A 45 -5.80 -10.82 -8.16
N GLU A 46 -6.80 -11.02 -9.01
CA GLU A 46 -7.62 -12.24 -9.05
C GLU A 46 -6.84 -13.45 -9.56
N ASP A 47 -5.86 -13.22 -10.43
CA ASP A 47 -4.97 -14.26 -10.98
C ASP A 47 -3.85 -14.72 -10.03
N ILE A 48 -3.71 -14.04 -8.88
CA ILE A 48 -2.68 -14.33 -7.87
C ILE A 48 -3.32 -15.03 -6.67
N ASP A 49 -2.81 -16.20 -6.29
CA ASP A 49 -3.13 -16.85 -5.02
C ASP A 49 -2.78 -15.92 -3.85
N GLU A 50 -3.62 -15.88 -2.81
CA GLU A 50 -3.38 -15.01 -1.65
C GLU A 50 -1.98 -15.22 -1.06
N MET A 51 -1.24 -14.11 -0.96
CA MET A 51 0.08 -14.09 -0.36
C MET A 51 0.19 -13.00 0.70
N VAL A 52 0.94 -13.32 1.76
CA VAL A 52 1.29 -12.40 2.84
C VAL A 52 2.78 -12.10 2.78
N VAL A 53 3.11 -10.83 2.59
CA VAL A 53 4.49 -10.33 2.52
C VAL A 53 4.80 -9.55 3.78
N GLN A 54 5.81 -9.97 4.53
CA GLN A 54 6.34 -9.17 5.64
C GLN A 54 7.47 -8.27 5.13
N ILE A 55 7.35 -6.96 5.37
CA ILE A 55 8.43 -6.01 5.12
C ILE A 55 9.09 -5.67 6.46
N VAL A 56 10.42 -5.79 6.50
CA VAL A 56 11.24 -5.51 7.67
C VAL A 56 12.15 -4.32 7.38
N VAL A 57 11.93 -3.20 8.07
CA VAL A 57 12.77 -2.00 8.04
C VAL A 57 13.83 -2.14 9.15
N THR A 58 14.94 -2.78 8.79
CA THR A 58 15.92 -3.32 9.75
C THR A 58 16.64 -2.27 10.60
N ASP A 59 16.81 -1.06 10.07
CA ASP A 59 17.48 0.06 10.74
C ASP A 59 16.58 0.79 11.75
N GLN A 60 15.28 0.51 11.75
CA GLN A 60 14.30 1.16 12.63
C GLN A 60 13.44 0.19 13.46
N ASP A 61 13.76 -1.11 13.46
CA ASP A 61 12.99 -2.19 14.11
C ASP A 61 11.48 -2.11 13.84
N TYR A 62 11.14 -1.72 12.61
CA TYR A 62 9.76 -1.58 12.17
C TYR A 62 9.40 -2.69 11.18
N LYS A 63 8.20 -3.22 11.33
CA LYS A 63 7.67 -4.30 10.49
C LYS A 63 6.24 -3.97 10.14
N TYR A 64 5.83 -4.39 8.96
CA TYR A 64 4.46 -4.34 8.51
C TYR A 64 4.22 -5.45 7.49
N TYR A 65 2.96 -5.73 7.23
CA TYR A 65 2.51 -6.80 6.37
C TYR A 65 1.70 -6.24 5.21
N LEU A 66 1.83 -6.89 4.05
CA LEU A 66 0.96 -6.72 2.90
C LEU A 66 0.24 -8.05 2.65
N THR A 67 -1.06 -7.99 2.39
CA THR A 67 -1.86 -9.13 1.94
C THR A 67 -2.35 -8.81 0.54
N LEU A 68 -2.09 -9.66 -0.44
CA LEU A 68 -2.52 -9.44 -1.81
C LEU A 68 -2.80 -10.75 -2.53
N GLY A 69 -3.70 -10.69 -3.51
CA GLY A 69 -4.23 -11.84 -4.23
C GLY A 69 -5.73 -11.97 -4.02
N GLU A 70 -6.36 -12.93 -4.71
CA GLU A 70 -7.81 -13.14 -4.72
C GLU A 70 -8.63 -11.85 -4.98
N GLY A 71 -8.11 -10.97 -5.84
CA GLY A 71 -8.74 -9.69 -6.19
C GLY A 71 -8.70 -8.64 -5.08
N LYS A 72 -7.81 -8.78 -4.10
CA LYS A 72 -7.69 -7.89 -2.94
C LYS A 72 -6.26 -7.42 -2.72
N PHE A 73 -6.16 -6.25 -2.10
CA PHE A 73 -4.93 -5.69 -1.57
C PHE A 73 -5.21 -5.09 -0.19
N ASP A 74 -4.41 -5.45 0.81
CA ASP A 74 -4.51 -4.94 2.18
C ASP A 74 -3.13 -4.81 2.84
N TYR A 75 -3.07 -4.09 3.96
CA TYR A 75 -1.85 -3.91 4.75
C TYR A 75 -2.18 -3.83 6.24
N ALA A 76 -1.21 -4.21 7.08
CA ALA A 76 -1.30 -4.14 8.53
C ALA A 76 0.06 -3.83 9.17
N GLU A 77 0.04 -3.26 10.38
CA GLU A 77 1.22 -3.09 11.23
C GLU A 77 1.40 -4.28 12.18
#